data_AF-A0A3L6R8X5-F1
#
_entry.id   AF-A0A3L6R8X5-F1
#
_cell.length_a   1.000
_cell.length_b   1.000
_cell.length_c   1.000
_cell.angle_alpha   90.00
_cell.angle_beta   90.00
_cell.angle_gamma   90.00
#
_symmetry.space_group_name_H-M   'P 1'
#
loop_
_entity.id
_entity.type
_entity.pdbx_description
1 polymer ?
#
loop_
_entity_poly.entity_id
_entity_poly.type
_entity_poly.pdbx_seq_one_letter_code
_entity_poly.pdbx_strand_id
1 'polypeptide(L)'
;MLAIQVTVTFLKCGGVAFGTALHHAAGDAISSFRFFHAWSALCSGRDGGAMAETELPCHDRGLLRARSPPFVNPDAFAVFCPKLTLTTQPSGPVASKVFTVSKDHVAALKQACGGVSTFCALSAHVWRCVCVARVLPADATTRLTLPANVRRRMKPPVPDSYFGNALIWVGTSGVVRDVTTEALADTAGRIRGAVRRMDDEVVRSAIDYFELAEQNGKPIPGSLPETELRVISWLAMPVYDADYGWGKPQLMVRAESERSGFVYLMNDGGGGVQVVVCAEKDTKPHEIKRKRKHPEKDHKKICLVFPLPHGHGLLSHARPALHVTGPLG
;
A
#
# COMPACT_ATOMS: atom_id res chain seq x y z
N MET A 1 -13.61 12.10 13.27
CA MET A 1 -12.65 11.04 12.88
C MET A 1 -11.35 11.76 12.52
N LEU A 2 -10.24 11.49 13.21
CA LEU A 2 -8.95 12.10 12.87
C LEU A 2 -8.49 11.55 11.51
N ALA A 3 -8.27 12.43 10.52
CA ALA A 3 -7.79 12.03 9.20
C ALA A 3 -6.33 11.58 9.24
N ILE A 4 -5.55 12.16 10.15
CA ILE A 4 -4.16 11.85 10.43
C ILE A 4 -3.88 11.92 11.94
N GLN A 5 -3.05 11.02 12.43
CA GLN A 5 -2.41 11.09 13.74
C GLN A 5 -0.91 10.95 13.54
N VAL A 6 -0.13 11.71 14.31
CA VAL A 6 1.33 11.66 14.29
C VAL A 6 1.83 11.44 15.71
N THR A 7 2.92 10.69 15.84
CA THR A 7 3.57 10.40 17.12
C THR A 7 5.07 10.46 16.91
N VAL A 8 5.75 11.29 17.70
CA VAL A 8 7.21 11.39 17.73
C VAL A 8 7.70 10.74 19.01
N THR A 9 8.61 9.79 18.92
CA THR A 9 9.16 9.06 20.07
C THR A 9 10.67 9.18 20.06
N PHE A 10 11.21 9.78 21.12
CA PHE A 10 12.64 9.89 21.35
C PHE A 10 13.15 8.62 22.05
N LEU A 11 14.14 7.96 21.44
CA LEU A 11 14.73 6.73 21.94
C LEU A 11 15.86 7.04 22.92
N LYS A 12 16.10 6.14 23.89
CA LYS A 12 17.19 6.30 24.87
C LYS A 12 18.58 6.43 24.24
N CYS A 13 18.77 5.87 23.05
CA CYS A 13 20.00 5.97 22.27
C CYS A 13 20.12 7.28 21.47
N GLY A 14 19.18 8.22 21.62
CA GLY A 14 19.16 9.51 20.91
C GLY A 14 18.57 9.47 19.50
N GLY A 15 18.16 8.30 19.00
CA GLY A 15 17.40 8.20 17.75
C GLY A 15 15.95 8.68 17.90
N VAL A 16 15.29 8.97 16.77
CA VAL A 16 13.89 9.42 16.74
C VAL A 16 13.05 8.45 15.90
N ALA A 17 11.92 8.02 16.45
CA ALA A 17 10.89 7.27 15.71
C ALA A 17 9.69 8.18 15.42
N PHE A 18 9.31 8.27 14.16
CA PHE A 18 8.21 9.09 13.65
C PHE A 18 7.10 8.18 13.13
N GLY A 19 6.07 8.00 13.95
CA GLY A 19 4.89 7.21 13.62
C GLY A 19 3.78 8.08 13.04
N THR A 20 3.15 7.63 11.96
CA THR A 20 1.92 8.25 11.44
C THR A 20 0.82 7.22 11.25
N ALA A 21 -0.42 7.65 11.44
CA ALA A 21 -1.61 6.88 11.14
C ALA A 21 -2.57 7.74 10.31
N LEU A 22 -2.82 7.36 9.04
CA LEU A 22 -3.70 8.10 8.14
C LEU A 22 -4.93 7.26 7.79
N HIS A 23 -6.13 7.82 7.92
CA HIS A 23 -7.34 7.14 7.50
C HIS A 23 -7.37 6.98 5.96
N HIS A 24 -7.50 5.73 5.46
CA HIS A 24 -7.32 5.43 4.04
C HIS A 24 -8.36 6.10 3.14
N ALA A 25 -9.54 6.43 3.66
CA ALA A 25 -10.57 7.18 2.92
C ALA A 25 -10.10 8.58 2.50
N ALA A 26 -9.17 9.19 3.24
CA ALA A 26 -8.65 10.52 2.92
C ALA A 26 -7.83 10.52 1.61
N GLY A 27 -7.02 9.48 1.39
CA GLY A 27 -6.25 9.33 0.16
C GLY A 27 -5.40 8.06 0.07
N ASP A 28 -4.89 7.81 -1.13
CA ASP A 28 -4.00 6.69 -1.43
C ASP A 28 -2.55 6.93 -0.92
N ALA A 29 -1.68 5.93 -1.07
CA ALA A 29 -0.31 6.02 -0.55
C ALA A 29 0.47 7.15 -1.22
N ILE A 30 0.25 7.38 -2.52
CA ILE A 30 0.86 8.49 -3.27
C ILE A 30 0.52 9.83 -2.64
N SER A 31 -0.78 10.07 -2.38
CA SER A 31 -1.25 11.30 -1.72
C SER A 31 -0.63 11.45 -0.32
N SER A 32 -0.52 10.33 0.42
CA SER A 32 0.04 10.31 1.77
C SER A 32 1.54 10.69 1.77
N PHE A 33 2.34 10.10 0.89
CA PHE A 33 3.77 10.39 0.80
C PHE A 33 4.06 11.77 0.21
N ARG A 34 3.22 12.30 -0.69
CA ARG A 34 3.30 13.71 -1.10
C ARG A 34 3.10 14.65 0.09
N PHE A 35 2.12 14.37 0.95
CA PHE A 35 1.93 15.15 2.17
C PHE A 35 3.14 15.07 3.11
N PHE A 36 3.69 13.87 3.35
CA PHE A 36 4.87 13.72 4.19
C PHE A 36 6.09 14.44 3.63
N HIS A 37 6.29 14.42 2.31
CA HIS A 37 7.38 15.12 1.66
C HIS A 37 7.22 16.66 1.73
N ALA A 38 6.01 17.16 1.49
CA ALA A 38 5.72 18.59 1.65
C ALA A 38 5.95 19.04 3.10
N TRP A 39 5.54 18.22 4.07
CA TRP A 39 5.77 18.51 5.49
C TRP A 39 7.26 18.50 5.84
N SER A 40 8.01 17.49 5.40
CA SER A 40 9.45 17.44 5.66
C SER A 40 10.20 18.64 5.06
N ALA A 41 9.79 19.08 3.87
CA ALA A 41 10.34 20.29 3.24
C ALA A 41 10.12 21.56 4.08
N LEU A 42 8.95 21.70 4.71
CA LEU A 42 8.64 22.81 5.62
C LEU A 42 9.48 22.75 6.92
N CYS A 43 9.73 21.55 7.45
CA CYS A 43 10.51 21.37 8.68
C CYS A 43 12.01 21.62 8.49
N SER A 44 12.57 21.31 7.32
CA SER A 44 14.01 21.43 7.06
C SER A 44 14.51 22.88 6.94
N GLY A 45 13.65 23.90 7.01
CA GLY A 45 14.06 25.30 6.94
C GLY A 45 14.75 25.69 5.62
N ARG A 46 14.54 24.93 4.54
CA ARG A 46 14.93 25.37 3.19
C ARG A 46 14.05 26.57 2.86
N ASP A 47 14.62 27.77 3.03
CA ASP A 47 14.02 29.07 2.72
C ASP A 47 13.13 28.99 1.48
N GLY A 48 11.94 29.61 1.56
CA GLY A 48 10.87 29.88 0.57
C GLY A 48 10.89 29.31 -0.86
N GLY A 49 12.03 29.02 -1.48
CA GLY A 49 12.21 28.39 -2.78
C GLY A 49 11.84 26.91 -2.87
N ALA A 50 11.94 26.11 -1.80
CA ALA A 50 11.50 24.70 -1.85
C ALA A 50 9.95 24.55 -1.91
N MET A 51 9.23 25.53 -1.35
CA MET A 51 7.77 25.65 -1.51
C MET A 51 7.38 26.00 -2.94
N ALA A 52 8.21 26.75 -3.68
CA ALA A 52 7.95 27.11 -5.07
C ALA A 52 7.98 25.90 -6.03
N GLU A 53 8.65 24.80 -5.65
CA GLU A 53 8.70 23.56 -6.45
C GLU A 53 7.62 22.53 -6.06
N THR A 54 6.97 22.67 -4.89
CA THR A 54 5.97 21.70 -4.44
C THR A 54 4.59 22.10 -4.95
N GLU A 55 4.19 21.51 -6.08
CA GLU A 55 2.85 21.68 -6.66
C GLU A 55 1.75 21.45 -5.60
N LEU A 56 0.89 22.45 -5.41
CA LEU A 56 -0.22 22.39 -4.45
C LEU A 56 -1.11 21.16 -4.71
N PRO A 57 -1.65 20.53 -3.65
CA PRO A 57 -2.53 19.39 -3.82
C PRO A 57 -3.79 19.77 -4.61
N CYS A 58 -4.10 19.00 -5.64
CA CYS A 58 -5.35 19.13 -6.37
C CYS A 58 -6.46 18.40 -5.59
N HIS A 59 -7.47 19.15 -5.14
CA HIS A 59 -8.60 18.62 -4.37
C HIS A 59 -9.87 18.41 -5.20
N ASP A 60 -9.82 18.64 -6.52
CA ASP A 60 -10.97 18.45 -7.40
C ASP A 60 -11.30 16.95 -7.55
N ARG A 61 -12.23 16.48 -6.72
CA ARG A 61 -12.77 15.11 -6.76
C ARG A 61 -13.63 14.87 -8.01
N GLY A 62 -14.08 15.93 -8.69
CA GLY A 62 -14.85 15.85 -9.93
C GLY A 62 -14.08 15.20 -11.08
N LEU A 63 -12.74 15.21 -11.03
CA LEU A 63 -11.87 14.55 -12.01
C LEU A 63 -12.10 13.03 -12.10
N LEU A 64 -12.62 12.41 -11.03
CA LEU A 64 -12.95 10.99 -10.96
C LEU A 64 -14.46 10.71 -10.90
N ARG A 65 -15.29 11.65 -11.39
CA ARG A 65 -16.74 11.45 -11.44
C ARG A 65 -17.13 10.43 -12.51
N ALA A 66 -18.16 9.65 -12.22
CA ALA A 66 -18.81 8.77 -13.18
C ALA A 66 -19.36 9.54 -14.39
N ARG A 67 -19.49 8.84 -15.53
CA ARG A 67 -20.16 9.35 -16.73
C ARG A 67 -21.65 9.54 -16.45
N SER A 68 -22.29 10.38 -17.26
CA SER A 68 -23.74 10.60 -17.22
C SER A 68 -24.34 10.37 -18.61
N PRO A 69 -25.07 9.26 -18.84
CA PRO A 69 -25.34 8.19 -17.88
C PRO A 69 -24.09 7.31 -17.61
N PRO A 70 -24.02 6.63 -16.45
CA PRO A 70 -22.99 5.62 -16.20
C PRO A 70 -23.07 4.47 -17.21
N PHE A 71 -21.93 4.01 -17.70
CA PHE A 71 -21.81 2.90 -18.64
C PHE A 71 -20.69 1.96 -18.20
N VAL A 72 -20.97 0.66 -18.09
CA VAL A 72 -19.93 -0.33 -17.76
C VAL A 72 -19.69 -1.19 -18.99
N ASN A 73 -18.53 -1.01 -19.61
CA ASN A 73 -18.12 -1.86 -20.73
C ASN A 73 -17.92 -3.32 -20.23
N PRO A 74 -18.62 -4.31 -20.81
CA PRO A 74 -18.46 -5.71 -20.43
C PRO A 74 -17.02 -6.23 -20.52
N ASP A 75 -16.24 -5.76 -21.49
CA ASP A 75 -14.84 -6.18 -21.67
C ASP A 75 -13.94 -5.60 -20.57
N ALA A 76 -14.25 -4.38 -20.12
CA ALA A 76 -13.55 -3.76 -19.00
C ALA A 76 -13.82 -4.49 -17.67
N PHE A 77 -15.05 -5.00 -17.49
CA PHE A 77 -15.46 -5.73 -16.30
C PHE A 77 -14.60 -6.98 -16.03
N ALA A 78 -14.03 -7.58 -17.07
CA ALA A 78 -13.13 -8.72 -16.96
C ALA A 78 -11.70 -8.34 -16.50
N VAL A 79 -11.34 -7.05 -16.52
CA VAL A 79 -9.98 -6.55 -16.24
C VAL A 79 -9.83 -6.06 -14.80
N PHE A 80 -10.80 -5.29 -14.30
CA PHE A 80 -10.79 -4.84 -12.91
C PHE A 80 -11.49 -5.86 -12.00
N CYS A 81 -11.21 -5.79 -10.70
CA CYS A 81 -11.79 -6.68 -9.69
C CYS A 81 -12.90 -5.93 -8.93
N PRO A 82 -14.15 -5.92 -9.42
CA PRO A 82 -15.26 -5.10 -8.91
C PRO A 82 -15.66 -5.43 -7.48
N LYS A 83 -15.64 -6.72 -7.13
CA LYS A 83 -16.08 -7.22 -5.82
C LYS A 83 -15.00 -8.11 -5.23
N LEU A 84 -14.70 -7.84 -3.97
CA LEU A 84 -13.92 -8.74 -3.15
C LEU A 84 -14.87 -9.76 -2.53
N THR A 85 -14.73 -11.03 -2.89
CA THR A 85 -15.41 -12.11 -2.18
C THR A 85 -14.69 -12.34 -0.87
N LEU A 86 -15.14 -11.64 0.17
CA LEU A 86 -14.66 -11.84 1.52
C LEU A 86 -15.29 -13.10 2.09
N THR A 87 -14.49 -13.88 2.80
CA THR A 87 -15.00 -15.01 3.57
C THR A 87 -15.38 -14.54 4.97
N THR A 88 -16.51 -15.05 5.48
CA THR A 88 -16.93 -14.88 6.87
C THR A 88 -16.22 -15.86 7.80
N GLN A 89 -15.46 -16.81 7.25
CA GLN A 89 -14.62 -17.71 8.02
C GLN A 89 -13.60 -16.91 8.83
N PRO A 90 -13.50 -17.14 10.15
CA PRO A 90 -12.51 -16.46 10.96
C PRO A 90 -11.10 -16.89 10.52
N SER A 91 -10.30 -15.93 10.07
CA SER A 91 -8.86 -16.13 9.91
C SER A 91 -8.25 -16.52 11.26
N GLY A 92 -7.37 -17.52 11.27
CA GLY A 92 -6.50 -17.81 12.40
C GLY A 92 -5.63 -16.60 12.79
N PRO A 93 -4.86 -16.68 13.89
CA PRO A 93 -3.96 -15.59 14.30
C PRO A 93 -3.05 -15.20 13.13
N VAL A 94 -2.96 -13.92 12.79
CA VAL A 94 -2.10 -13.45 11.68
C VAL A 94 -0.76 -13.01 12.23
N ALA A 95 0.31 -13.27 11.47
CA ALA A 95 1.64 -12.71 11.70
C ALA A 95 2.09 -11.89 10.50
N SER A 96 2.84 -10.82 10.77
CA SER A 96 3.56 -10.07 9.76
C SER A 96 5.04 -10.44 9.82
N LYS A 97 5.62 -10.86 8.70
CA LYS A 97 7.05 -11.14 8.56
C LYS A 97 7.66 -10.24 7.51
N VAL A 98 8.83 -9.67 7.79
CA VAL A 98 9.61 -8.90 6.82
C VAL A 98 10.72 -9.79 6.27
N PHE A 99 10.78 -9.92 4.95
CA PHE A 99 11.86 -10.58 4.22
C PHE A 99 12.65 -9.54 3.44
N THR A 100 13.95 -9.49 3.65
CA THR A 100 14.84 -8.60 2.89
C THR A 100 15.37 -9.32 1.67
N VAL A 101 15.13 -8.75 0.49
CA VAL A 101 15.66 -9.22 -0.79
C VAL A 101 16.73 -8.25 -1.24
N SER A 102 17.98 -8.70 -1.30
CA SER A 102 19.11 -7.88 -1.72
C SER A 102 18.96 -7.41 -3.17
N LYS A 103 19.67 -6.33 -3.53
CA LYS A 103 19.73 -5.81 -4.90
C LYS A 103 20.10 -6.89 -5.92
N ASP A 104 21.04 -7.77 -5.58
CA ASP A 104 21.50 -8.85 -6.45
C ASP A 104 20.43 -9.93 -6.63
N HIS A 105 19.73 -10.31 -5.56
CA HIS A 105 18.60 -11.23 -5.65
C HIS A 105 17.44 -10.63 -6.46
N VAL A 106 17.17 -9.31 -6.33
CA VAL A 106 16.20 -8.62 -7.17
C VAL A 106 16.61 -8.68 -8.64
N ALA A 107 17.89 -8.41 -8.95
CA ALA A 107 18.40 -8.48 -10.32
C ALA A 107 18.28 -9.89 -10.90
N ALA A 108 18.67 -10.91 -10.14
CA ALA A 108 18.57 -12.31 -10.53
C ALA A 108 17.12 -12.73 -10.80
N LEU A 109 16.17 -12.36 -9.92
CA LEU A 109 14.75 -12.64 -10.11
C LEU A 109 14.18 -11.97 -11.35
N LYS A 110 14.56 -10.71 -11.62
CA LYS A 110 14.14 -10.03 -12.86
C LYS A 110 14.64 -10.74 -14.09
N GLN A 111 15.90 -11.20 -14.09
CA GLN A 111 16.48 -11.94 -15.21
C GLN A 111 15.80 -13.29 -15.40
N ALA A 112 15.58 -14.06 -14.33
CA ALA A 112 14.85 -15.32 -14.37
C ALA A 112 13.41 -15.18 -14.90
N CYS A 113 12.83 -13.98 -14.81
CA CYS A 113 11.51 -13.64 -15.35
C CYS A 113 11.54 -13.01 -16.74
N GLY A 114 12.67 -13.06 -17.47
CA GLY A 114 12.80 -12.47 -18.81
C GLY A 114 12.84 -10.94 -18.82
N GLY A 115 13.44 -10.32 -17.81
CA GLY A 115 13.67 -8.86 -17.77
C GLY A 115 12.46 -8.02 -17.37
N VAL A 116 11.49 -8.59 -16.64
CA VAL A 116 10.31 -7.85 -16.15
C VAL A 116 10.65 -6.80 -15.08
N SER A 117 9.66 -5.99 -14.69
CA SER A 117 9.80 -5.04 -13.58
C SER A 117 10.01 -5.76 -12.24
N THR A 118 10.70 -5.09 -11.29
CA THR A 118 10.87 -5.60 -9.91
C THR A 118 9.55 -6.02 -9.27
N PHE A 119 8.49 -5.23 -9.48
CA PHE A 119 7.15 -5.56 -9.02
C PHE A 119 6.67 -6.91 -9.56
N CYS A 120 6.74 -7.15 -10.87
CA CYS A 120 6.23 -8.39 -11.46
C CYS A 120 7.04 -9.60 -11.01
N ALA A 121 8.37 -9.50 -10.98
CA ALA A 121 9.25 -10.59 -10.58
C ALA A 121 9.03 -10.99 -9.10
N LEU A 122 9.01 -10.02 -8.19
CA LEU A 122 8.78 -10.29 -6.77
C LEU A 122 7.35 -10.75 -6.51
N SER A 123 6.35 -10.16 -7.16
CA SER A 123 4.95 -10.57 -6.98
C SER A 123 4.75 -12.02 -7.45
N ALA A 124 5.34 -12.41 -8.58
CA ALA A 124 5.29 -13.78 -9.07
C ALA A 124 5.96 -14.75 -8.09
N HIS A 125 7.16 -14.40 -7.61
CA HIS A 125 7.89 -15.23 -6.67
C HIS A 125 7.13 -15.42 -5.36
N VAL A 126 6.63 -14.33 -4.77
CA VAL A 126 5.86 -14.38 -3.52
C VAL A 126 4.55 -15.14 -3.72
N TRP A 127 3.85 -14.96 -4.85
CA TRP A 127 2.61 -15.68 -5.13
C TRP A 127 2.83 -17.20 -5.15
N ARG A 128 3.88 -17.65 -5.83
CA ARG A 128 4.31 -19.05 -5.83
C ARG A 128 4.61 -19.55 -4.42
N CYS A 129 5.43 -18.82 -3.66
CA CYS A 129 5.78 -19.17 -2.29
C CYS A 129 4.56 -19.27 -1.37
N VAL A 130 3.60 -18.35 -1.49
CA VAL A 130 2.35 -18.36 -0.70
C VAL A 130 1.49 -19.56 -1.05
N CYS A 131 1.37 -19.93 -2.34
CA CYS A 131 0.61 -21.11 -2.75
C CYS A 131 1.20 -22.39 -2.14
N VAL A 132 2.52 -22.53 -2.16
CA VAL A 132 3.24 -23.66 -1.55
C VAL A 132 3.08 -23.65 -0.03
N ALA A 133 3.30 -22.50 0.62
CA ALA A 133 3.24 -22.38 2.08
C ALA A 133 1.84 -22.66 2.64
N ARG A 134 0.78 -22.27 1.91
CA ARG A 134 -0.62 -22.55 2.29
C ARG A 134 -1.06 -23.96 1.92
N VAL A 135 -0.23 -24.76 1.24
CA VAL A 135 -0.57 -26.11 0.76
C VAL A 135 -1.90 -26.09 -0.01
N LEU A 136 -2.06 -25.10 -0.89
CA LEU A 136 -3.32 -24.95 -1.63
C LEU A 136 -3.57 -26.16 -2.53
N PRO A 137 -4.83 -26.61 -2.69
CA PRO A 137 -5.14 -27.74 -3.57
C PRO A 137 -4.67 -27.47 -4.99
N ALA A 138 -4.01 -28.44 -5.62
CA ALA A 138 -3.35 -28.27 -6.92
C ALA A 138 -4.31 -27.79 -8.02
N ASP A 139 -5.56 -28.25 -8.01
CA ASP A 139 -6.59 -27.89 -9.00
C ASP A 139 -7.42 -26.65 -8.58
N ALA A 140 -7.14 -26.04 -7.43
CA ALA A 140 -7.81 -24.81 -7.03
C ALA A 140 -7.37 -23.63 -7.89
N THR A 141 -8.28 -22.66 -8.06
CA THR A 141 -7.94 -21.36 -8.64
C THR A 141 -7.41 -20.43 -7.54
N THR A 142 -6.23 -19.88 -7.75
CA THR A 142 -5.67 -18.79 -6.94
C THR A 142 -5.70 -17.47 -7.71
N ARG A 143 -5.78 -16.35 -7.00
CA ARG A 143 -5.83 -15.02 -7.59
C ARG A 143 -4.83 -14.09 -6.90
N LEU A 144 -4.15 -13.32 -7.72
CA LEU A 144 -3.32 -12.19 -7.29
C LEU A 144 -3.98 -10.89 -7.75
N THR A 145 -4.23 -9.99 -6.80
CA THR A 145 -4.76 -8.66 -7.07
C THR A 145 -3.82 -7.57 -6.56
N LEU A 146 -3.85 -6.41 -7.20
CA LEU A 146 -3.03 -5.27 -6.84
C LEU A 146 -3.82 -3.95 -7.04
N PRO A 147 -3.59 -2.93 -6.20
CA PRO A 147 -4.14 -1.61 -6.46
C PRO A 147 -3.28 -0.92 -7.52
N ALA A 148 -3.90 -0.49 -8.61
CA ALA A 148 -3.23 0.18 -9.71
C ALA A 148 -3.54 1.68 -9.72
N ASN A 149 -2.49 2.51 -9.81
CA ASN A 149 -2.61 3.97 -9.93
C ASN A 149 -3.20 4.35 -11.29
N VAL A 150 -4.37 4.99 -11.28
CA VAL A 150 -5.10 5.33 -12.51
C VAL A 150 -4.79 6.72 -13.04
N ARG A 151 -4.08 7.57 -12.28
CA ARG A 151 -3.90 9.00 -12.62
C ARG A 151 -3.43 9.23 -14.05
N ARG A 152 -2.40 8.50 -14.46
CA ARG A 152 -1.78 8.59 -15.80
C ARG A 152 -2.46 7.72 -16.87
N ARG A 153 -3.48 6.94 -16.50
CA ARG A 153 -4.22 6.04 -17.41
C ARG A 153 -5.47 6.71 -17.97
N MET A 154 -6.01 7.68 -17.27
CA MET A 154 -7.18 8.43 -17.71
C MET A 154 -6.85 9.41 -18.84
N LYS A 155 -7.86 9.74 -19.64
CA LYS A 155 -7.81 10.75 -20.69
C LYS A 155 -8.91 11.80 -20.44
N PRO A 156 -8.55 13.07 -20.19
CA PRO A 156 -7.20 13.57 -19.88
C PRO A 156 -6.63 12.94 -18.59
N PRO A 157 -5.30 12.92 -18.40
CA PRO A 157 -4.70 12.38 -17.19
C PRO A 157 -5.10 13.22 -15.98
N VAL A 158 -5.33 12.55 -14.85
CA VAL A 158 -5.51 13.22 -13.55
C VAL A 158 -4.15 13.75 -13.10
N PRO A 159 -4.05 14.98 -12.58
CA PRO A 159 -2.79 15.54 -12.11
C PRO A 159 -2.09 14.62 -11.11
N ASP A 160 -0.76 14.53 -11.19
CA ASP A 160 0.04 13.82 -10.19
C ASP A 160 -0.14 14.45 -8.78
N SER A 161 -0.60 15.71 -8.72
CA SER A 161 -0.98 16.42 -7.51
C SER A 161 -2.35 16.09 -6.93
N TYR A 162 -3.16 15.29 -7.60
CA TYR A 162 -4.47 14.88 -7.10
C TYR A 162 -4.36 14.19 -5.72
N PHE A 163 -4.99 14.81 -4.73
CA PHE A 163 -5.02 14.37 -3.36
C PHE A 163 -6.32 13.61 -3.07
N GLY A 164 -6.23 12.29 -3.05
CA GLY A 164 -7.36 11.40 -2.89
C GLY A 164 -7.00 9.96 -3.21
N ASN A 165 -8.00 9.10 -3.30
CA ASN A 165 -7.80 7.74 -3.84
C ASN A 165 -8.02 7.80 -5.35
N ALA A 166 -7.00 7.43 -6.13
CA ALA A 166 -7.11 7.21 -7.57
C ALA A 166 -6.53 5.83 -7.90
N LEU A 167 -7.21 4.79 -7.38
CA LEU A 167 -6.79 3.40 -7.45
C LEU A 167 -7.97 2.54 -7.90
N ILE A 168 -7.71 1.58 -8.79
CA ILE A 168 -8.61 0.45 -9.02
C ILE A 168 -7.88 -0.86 -8.73
N TRP A 169 -8.62 -1.87 -8.26
CA TRP A 169 -8.06 -3.21 -8.11
C TRP A 169 -8.06 -3.91 -9.46
N VAL A 170 -6.90 -4.41 -9.86
CA VAL A 170 -6.74 -5.28 -11.03
C VAL A 170 -6.07 -6.57 -10.59
N GLY A 171 -6.20 -7.63 -11.37
CA GLY A 171 -5.61 -8.90 -11.00
C GLY A 171 -5.52 -9.90 -12.12
N THR A 172 -4.96 -11.04 -11.76
CA THR A 172 -4.90 -12.24 -12.58
C THR A 172 -5.18 -13.44 -11.70
N SER A 173 -5.74 -14.49 -12.29
CA SER A 173 -5.89 -15.80 -11.66
C SER A 173 -5.04 -16.84 -12.38
N GLY A 174 -4.85 -17.97 -11.72
CA GLY A 174 -4.21 -19.15 -12.28
C GLY A 174 -4.58 -20.39 -11.47
N VAL A 175 -4.39 -21.55 -12.06
CA VAL A 175 -4.49 -22.83 -11.33
C VAL A 175 -3.24 -22.95 -10.44
N VAL A 176 -3.42 -23.41 -9.20
CA VAL A 176 -2.34 -23.51 -8.21
C VAL A 176 -1.18 -24.35 -8.74
N ARG A 177 -1.46 -25.50 -9.36
CA ARG A 177 -0.44 -26.35 -10.00
C ARG A 177 0.40 -25.56 -11.00
N ASP A 178 -0.22 -24.77 -11.86
CA ASP A 178 0.49 -24.01 -12.88
C ASP A 178 1.36 -22.93 -12.22
N VAL A 179 0.79 -22.11 -11.34
CA VAL A 179 1.53 -21.03 -10.62
C VAL A 179 2.74 -21.58 -9.85
N THR A 180 2.65 -22.80 -9.33
CA THR A 180 3.71 -23.44 -8.55
C THR A 180 4.76 -24.16 -9.39
N THR A 181 4.43 -24.62 -10.60
CA THR A 181 5.31 -25.47 -11.42
C THR A 181 5.83 -24.83 -12.71
N GLU A 182 5.13 -23.82 -13.26
CA GLU A 182 5.54 -23.16 -14.51
C GLU A 182 6.82 -22.33 -14.37
N ALA A 183 7.38 -21.84 -15.48
CA ALA A 183 8.50 -20.92 -15.40
C ALA A 183 8.06 -19.62 -14.72
N LEU A 184 8.89 -19.06 -13.84
CA LEU A 184 8.51 -17.84 -13.10
C LEU A 184 8.23 -16.65 -14.05
N ALA A 185 8.85 -16.66 -15.23
CA ALA A 185 8.59 -15.72 -16.31
C ALA A 185 7.13 -15.74 -16.80
N ASP A 186 6.47 -16.91 -16.83
CA ASP A 186 5.07 -17.03 -17.25
C ASP A 186 4.15 -16.42 -16.21
N THR A 187 4.36 -16.75 -14.93
CA THR A 187 3.62 -16.16 -13.80
C THR A 187 3.79 -14.64 -13.78
N ALA A 188 5.02 -14.15 -13.93
CA ALA A 188 5.31 -12.71 -14.01
C ALA A 188 4.69 -12.06 -15.25
N GLY A 189 4.64 -12.77 -16.37
CA GLY A 189 4.00 -12.36 -17.61
C GLY A 189 2.50 -12.13 -17.43
N ARG A 190 1.81 -13.01 -16.70
CA ARG A 190 0.37 -12.86 -16.36
C ARG A 190 0.12 -11.59 -15.54
N ILE A 191 0.92 -11.35 -14.51
CA ILE A 191 0.84 -10.14 -13.67
C ILE A 191 1.07 -8.89 -14.51
N ARG A 192 2.13 -8.89 -15.34
CA ARG A 192 2.43 -7.79 -16.26
C ARG A 192 1.28 -7.54 -17.23
N GLY A 193 0.67 -8.60 -17.76
CA GLY A 193 -0.50 -8.54 -18.64
C GLY A 193 -1.68 -7.84 -17.96
N ALA A 194 -2.00 -8.22 -16.72
CA ALA A 194 -3.07 -7.58 -15.94
C ALA A 194 -2.84 -6.06 -15.78
N VAL A 195 -1.61 -5.64 -15.48
CA VAL A 195 -1.27 -4.20 -15.35
C VAL A 195 -1.32 -3.46 -16.69
N ARG A 196 -0.99 -4.13 -17.80
CA ARG A 196 -0.97 -3.54 -19.14
C ARG A 196 -2.37 -3.35 -19.74
N ARG A 197 -3.32 -4.22 -19.40
CA ARG A 197 -4.72 -4.12 -19.88
C ARG A 197 -5.49 -2.93 -19.32
N MET A 198 -4.96 -2.23 -18.33
CA MET A 198 -5.62 -1.04 -17.78
C MET A 198 -5.43 0.16 -18.70
N ASP A 199 -6.52 0.63 -19.29
CA ASP A 199 -6.59 1.85 -20.09
C ASP A 199 -7.64 2.80 -19.54
N ASP A 200 -7.90 3.90 -20.26
CA ASP A 200 -8.91 4.89 -19.85
C ASP A 200 -10.30 4.27 -19.76
N GLU A 201 -10.71 3.43 -20.71
CA GLU A 201 -12.06 2.83 -20.70
C GLU A 201 -12.23 1.86 -19.53
N VAL A 202 -11.21 1.06 -19.20
CA VAL A 202 -11.22 0.20 -18.02
C VAL A 202 -11.42 1.03 -16.74
N VAL A 203 -10.72 2.16 -16.64
CA VAL A 203 -10.84 3.05 -15.48
C VAL A 203 -12.23 3.71 -15.42
N ARG A 204 -12.74 4.24 -16.54
CA ARG A 204 -14.06 4.86 -16.61
C ARG A 204 -15.18 3.87 -16.30
N SER A 205 -15.10 2.66 -16.86
CA SER A 205 -16.04 1.58 -16.55
C SER A 205 -16.00 1.16 -15.08
N ALA A 206 -14.82 1.16 -14.45
CA ALA A 206 -14.71 0.88 -13.02
C ALA A 206 -15.35 1.97 -12.17
N ILE A 207 -15.14 3.25 -12.50
CA ILE A 207 -15.77 4.39 -11.82
C ILE A 207 -17.30 4.29 -11.92
N ASP A 208 -17.82 4.09 -13.13
CA ASP A 208 -19.26 3.94 -13.38
C ASP A 208 -19.85 2.74 -12.65
N TYR A 209 -19.11 1.61 -12.62
CA TYR A 209 -19.52 0.45 -11.85
C TYR A 209 -19.64 0.75 -10.36
N PHE A 210 -18.67 1.47 -9.77
CA PHE A 210 -18.70 1.79 -8.35
C PHE A 210 -19.84 2.75 -7.99
N GLU A 211 -20.13 3.73 -8.85
CA GLU A 211 -21.29 4.64 -8.69
C GLU A 211 -22.61 3.86 -8.66
N LEU A 212 -22.77 2.89 -9.57
CA LEU A 212 -23.95 2.01 -9.61
C LEU A 212 -23.96 1.01 -8.44
N ALA A 213 -22.79 0.54 -7.99
CA ALA A 213 -22.67 -0.47 -6.95
C ALA A 213 -22.85 0.09 -5.53
N GLU A 214 -22.48 1.35 -5.26
CA GLU A 214 -22.73 2.01 -3.96
C GLU A 214 -24.22 2.05 -3.60
N GLN A 215 -25.09 2.01 -4.61
CA GLN A 215 -26.55 1.93 -4.43
C GLN A 215 -27.02 0.56 -3.88
N ASN A 216 -26.17 -0.48 -3.93
CA ASN A 216 -26.51 -1.87 -3.60
C ASN A 216 -26.08 -2.33 -2.18
N GLY A 217 -25.76 -1.39 -1.28
CA GLY A 217 -25.52 -1.67 0.15
C GLY A 217 -24.05 -1.87 0.54
N LYS A 218 -23.80 -1.90 1.86
CA LYS A 218 -22.44 -1.90 2.43
C LYS A 218 -21.74 -3.26 2.26
N PRO A 219 -20.41 -3.28 2.06
CA PRO A 219 -19.64 -4.53 2.01
C PRO A 219 -19.78 -5.32 3.30
N ILE A 220 -19.92 -6.64 3.18
CA ILE A 220 -19.91 -7.57 4.32
C ILE A 220 -18.48 -7.60 4.89
N PRO A 221 -18.28 -7.37 6.21
CA PRO A 221 -16.98 -7.54 6.84
C PRO A 221 -16.48 -8.99 6.71
N GLY A 222 -15.20 -9.19 6.41
CA GLY A 222 -14.62 -10.53 6.34
C GLY A 222 -13.12 -10.52 6.04
N SER A 223 -12.56 -11.72 5.87
CA SER A 223 -11.15 -11.97 5.56
C SER A 223 -10.96 -12.32 4.08
N LEU A 224 -9.75 -12.14 3.57
CA LEU A 224 -9.40 -12.66 2.25
C LEU A 224 -9.42 -14.20 2.30
N PRO A 225 -9.98 -14.87 1.28
CA PRO A 225 -9.76 -16.30 1.08
C PRO A 225 -8.28 -16.65 1.01
N GLU A 226 -7.90 -17.86 1.44
CA GLU A 226 -6.51 -18.35 1.37
C GLU A 226 -5.97 -18.45 -0.07
N THR A 227 -6.87 -18.56 -1.05
CA THR A 227 -6.52 -18.57 -2.48
C THR A 227 -6.30 -17.16 -3.06
N GLU A 228 -6.61 -16.10 -2.31
CA GLU A 228 -6.46 -14.71 -2.71
C GLU A 228 -5.20 -14.08 -2.08
N LEU A 229 -4.45 -13.35 -2.91
CA LEU A 229 -3.26 -12.61 -2.50
C LEU A 229 -3.33 -11.18 -3.02
N ARG A 230 -3.17 -10.21 -2.13
CA ARG A 230 -3.08 -8.78 -2.46
C ARG A 230 -1.64 -8.31 -2.37
N VAL A 231 -1.08 -7.86 -3.49
CA VAL A 231 0.29 -7.32 -3.54
C VAL A 231 0.25 -5.81 -3.76
N ILE A 232 0.76 -5.07 -2.78
CA ILE A 232 0.74 -3.60 -2.74
C ILE A 232 2.17 -3.10 -2.91
N SER A 233 2.40 -2.26 -3.92
CA SER A 233 3.73 -1.74 -4.22
C SER A 233 3.93 -0.34 -3.69
N TRP A 234 4.90 -0.18 -2.80
CA TRP A 234 5.44 1.11 -2.35
C TRP A 234 6.87 1.33 -2.86
N LEU A 235 7.32 0.53 -3.84
CA LEU A 235 8.67 0.59 -4.40
C LEU A 235 9.05 1.98 -4.93
N ALA A 236 8.08 2.70 -5.50
CA ALA A 236 8.26 4.03 -6.07
C ALA A 236 7.93 5.18 -5.09
N MET A 237 7.66 4.89 -3.81
CA MET A 237 7.38 5.94 -2.83
C MET A 237 8.70 6.56 -2.35
N PRO A 238 8.81 7.91 -2.28
CA PRO A 238 10.02 8.62 -1.86
C PRO A 238 10.16 8.63 -0.33
N VAL A 239 10.11 7.45 0.28
CA VAL A 239 10.08 7.27 1.74
C VAL A 239 11.33 7.85 2.39
N TYR A 240 12.48 7.57 1.78
CA TYR A 240 13.80 7.92 2.31
C TYR A 240 14.26 9.35 1.96
N ASP A 241 13.42 10.12 1.27
CA ASP A 241 13.70 11.53 0.93
C ASP A 241 13.13 12.50 1.96
N ALA A 242 12.33 12.02 2.92
CA ALA A 242 11.73 12.86 3.96
C ALA A 242 12.75 13.22 5.05
N ASP A 243 13.20 14.48 5.09
CA ASP A 243 14.06 15.03 6.13
C ASP A 243 13.29 16.06 6.96
N TYR A 244 13.09 15.80 8.25
CA TYR A 244 12.37 16.70 9.16
C TYR A 244 13.31 17.60 9.97
N GLY A 245 14.59 17.69 9.59
CA GLY A 245 15.67 18.29 10.36
C GLY A 245 16.48 17.29 11.19
N TRP A 246 16.17 15.99 11.08
CA TRP A 246 16.91 14.89 11.72
C TRP A 246 17.76 14.08 10.73
N GLY A 247 17.87 14.54 9.48
CA GLY A 247 18.47 13.77 8.38
C GLY A 247 17.48 12.82 7.72
N LYS A 248 17.98 12.01 6.77
CA LYS A 248 17.17 11.01 6.08
C LYS A 248 16.80 9.82 6.99
N PRO A 249 15.65 9.16 6.79
CA PRO A 249 15.30 7.96 7.55
C PRO A 249 16.33 6.85 7.33
N GLN A 250 16.65 6.09 8.37
CA GLN A 250 17.47 4.87 8.30
C GLN A 250 16.61 3.63 8.05
N LEU A 251 15.36 3.63 8.51
CA LEU A 251 14.45 2.50 8.38
C LEU A 251 13.03 3.01 8.22
N MET A 252 12.29 2.37 7.32
CA MET A 252 10.84 2.45 7.27
C MET A 252 10.23 1.08 7.56
N VAL A 253 9.24 1.06 8.42
CA VAL A 253 8.39 -0.12 8.66
C VAL A 253 6.92 0.28 8.63
N ARG A 254 6.06 -0.65 8.19
CA ARG A 254 4.62 -0.52 8.47
C ARG A 254 4.31 -1.04 9.85
N ALA A 255 3.34 -0.43 10.53
CA ALA A 255 2.79 -1.07 11.72
C ALA A 255 2.11 -2.39 11.32
N GLU A 256 2.12 -3.35 12.23
CA GLU A 256 1.58 -4.68 12.00
C GLU A 256 0.13 -4.61 11.50
N SER A 257 -0.16 -5.41 10.47
CA SER A 257 -1.50 -5.59 9.94
C SER A 257 -2.04 -6.95 10.39
N GLU A 258 -3.24 -6.97 10.97
CA GLU A 258 -3.89 -8.21 11.37
C GLU A 258 -4.67 -8.89 10.22
N ARG A 259 -4.38 -8.54 8.96
CA ARG A 259 -5.09 -9.07 7.79
C ARG A 259 -4.20 -10.00 6.99
N SER A 260 -4.57 -11.27 6.95
CA SER A 260 -3.91 -12.26 6.10
C SER A 260 -4.15 -12.00 4.61
N GLY A 261 -3.23 -12.49 3.76
CA GLY A 261 -3.30 -12.40 2.31
C GLY A 261 -2.84 -11.05 1.76
N PHE A 262 -2.18 -10.22 2.57
CA PHE A 262 -1.60 -8.95 2.14
C PHE A 262 -0.08 -9.02 2.10
N VAL A 263 0.48 -8.52 1.01
CA VAL A 263 1.92 -8.40 0.76
C VAL A 263 2.25 -6.95 0.41
N TYR A 264 3.29 -6.40 1.01
CA TYR A 264 3.79 -5.07 0.70
C TYR A 264 5.23 -5.17 0.19
N LEU A 265 5.50 -4.55 -0.96
CA LEU A 265 6.83 -4.42 -1.53
C LEU A 265 7.32 -2.99 -1.30
N MET A 266 8.35 -2.81 -0.49
CA MET A 266 8.88 -1.52 -0.08
C MET A 266 10.36 -1.43 -0.44
N ASN A 267 10.82 -0.27 -0.92
CA ASN A 267 12.26 -0.07 -1.08
C ASN A 267 12.94 -0.06 0.30
N ASP A 268 14.21 -0.46 0.36
CA ASP A 268 15.00 -0.48 1.60
C ASP A 268 15.96 0.71 1.73
N GLY A 269 15.92 1.65 0.78
CA GLY A 269 16.85 2.78 0.69
C GLY A 269 18.23 2.46 0.08
N GLY A 270 18.58 1.17 -0.06
CA GLY A 270 19.87 0.67 -0.57
C GLY A 270 19.80 -0.03 -1.94
N GLY A 271 18.62 -0.06 -2.56
CA GLY A 271 18.38 -0.71 -3.85
C GLY A 271 17.93 -2.17 -3.75
N GLY A 272 17.76 -2.70 -2.54
CA GLY A 272 17.03 -3.93 -2.28
C GLY A 272 15.54 -3.66 -2.04
N VAL A 273 14.82 -4.71 -1.61
CA VAL A 273 13.38 -4.65 -1.35
C VAL A 273 13.04 -5.36 -0.05
N GLN A 274 12.26 -4.71 0.80
CA GLN A 274 11.57 -5.34 1.91
C GLN A 274 10.22 -5.87 1.45
N VAL A 275 10.01 -7.17 1.63
CA VAL A 275 8.76 -7.88 1.37
C VAL A 275 8.09 -8.14 2.70
N VAL A 276 7.01 -7.42 3.00
CA VAL A 276 6.21 -7.65 4.20
C VAL A 276 5.07 -8.60 3.85
N VAL A 277 5.06 -9.80 4.42
CA VAL A 277 4.01 -10.80 4.21
C VAL A 277 3.17 -10.89 5.47
N CYS A 278 1.87 -10.66 5.33
CA CYS A 278 0.88 -10.88 6.38
C CYS A 278 0.13 -12.18 6.08
N ALA A 279 0.36 -13.21 6.89
CA ALA A 279 -0.20 -14.56 6.69
C ALA A 279 -0.66 -15.17 8.01
N GLU A 280 -1.51 -16.19 7.92
CA GLU A 280 -1.94 -17.00 9.05
C GLU A 280 -0.73 -17.63 9.77
N LYS A 281 -0.75 -17.62 11.10
CA LYS A 281 0.17 -18.41 11.92
C LYS A 281 -0.22 -19.87 11.79
N ASP A 282 0.79 -20.72 11.70
CA ASP A 282 0.61 -22.15 11.85
C ASP A 282 0.20 -22.44 13.30
N THR A 283 -1.10 -22.63 13.52
CA THR A 283 -1.66 -22.96 14.83
C THR A 283 -2.34 -24.31 14.75
N LYS A 284 -1.95 -25.23 15.64
CA LYS A 284 -2.69 -26.47 15.86
C LYS A 284 -4.16 -26.13 16.18
N PRO A 285 -5.15 -26.90 15.70
CA PRO A 285 -6.58 -26.54 15.76
C PRO A 285 -7.15 -26.23 17.16
N HIS A 286 -6.45 -26.58 18.25
CA HIS A 286 -6.97 -26.53 19.61
C HIS A 286 -6.64 -25.25 20.40
N GLU A 287 -5.90 -24.28 19.84
CA GLU A 287 -5.45 -23.08 20.59
C GLU A 287 -6.18 -21.77 20.26
N ILE A 288 -7.28 -21.80 19.51
CA ILE A 288 -8.01 -20.58 19.12
C ILE A 288 -8.79 -20.02 20.34
N LYS A 289 -8.12 -19.24 21.19
CA LYS A 289 -8.78 -18.45 22.25
C LYS A 289 -9.41 -17.20 21.63
N ARG A 290 -10.73 -17.08 21.81
CA ARG A 290 -11.55 -15.94 21.37
C ARG A 290 -11.14 -14.67 22.12
N LYS A 291 -10.57 -13.68 21.41
CA LYS A 291 -10.56 -12.28 21.85
C LYS A 291 -11.58 -11.49 21.05
N ARG A 292 -12.43 -10.71 21.74
CA ARG A 292 -13.35 -9.76 21.11
C ARG A 292 -12.52 -8.73 20.33
N LYS A 293 -12.65 -8.71 19.01
CA LYS A 293 -12.05 -7.69 18.14
C LYS A 293 -12.91 -6.42 18.18
N HIS A 294 -12.26 -5.27 18.36
CA HIS A 294 -12.84 -3.99 17.96
C HIS A 294 -12.74 -3.87 16.43
N PRO A 295 -13.72 -3.25 15.75
CA PRO A 295 -13.59 -2.99 14.33
C PRO A 295 -12.39 -2.07 14.09
N GLU A 296 -11.32 -2.62 13.51
CA GLU A 296 -10.15 -1.82 13.14
C GLU A 296 -10.52 -0.97 11.93
N LYS A 297 -10.47 0.35 12.11
CA LYS A 297 -10.63 1.34 11.05
C LYS A 297 -9.43 1.27 10.10
N ASP A 298 -9.66 1.31 8.79
CA ASP A 298 -8.62 1.28 7.74
C ASP A 298 -7.65 2.47 7.85
N HIS A 299 -6.62 2.34 8.69
CA HIS A 299 -5.54 3.32 8.81
C HIS A 299 -4.25 2.78 8.17
N LYS A 300 -3.57 3.60 7.37
CA LYS A 300 -2.17 3.38 7.01
C LYS A 300 -1.31 3.82 8.17
N LYS A 301 -0.64 2.87 8.81
CA LYS A 301 0.28 3.13 9.92
C LYS A 301 1.71 2.90 9.45
N ILE A 302 2.55 3.93 9.46
CA ILE A 302 3.98 3.82 9.11
C ILE A 302 4.84 4.37 10.24
N CYS A 303 6.06 3.86 10.36
CA CYS A 303 7.07 4.36 11.27
C CYS A 303 8.37 4.58 10.49
N LEU A 304 8.94 5.78 10.62
CA LEU A 304 10.26 6.14 10.12
C LEU A 304 11.22 6.28 11.30
N VAL A 305 12.40 5.69 11.20
CA VAL A 305 13.47 5.82 12.21
C VAL A 305 14.58 6.68 11.64
N PHE A 306 14.99 7.71 12.40
CA PHE A 306 16.00 8.69 12.00
C PHE A 306 17.30 8.52 12.79
N PRO A 307 18.45 8.94 12.22
CA PRO A 307 19.73 8.89 12.93
C PRO A 307 19.75 9.84 14.12
N LEU A 308 20.79 9.69 14.95
CA LEU A 308 21.16 10.66 15.97
C LEU A 308 21.32 12.06 15.34
N PRO A 309 20.64 13.11 15.82
CA PRO A 309 20.93 14.45 15.37
C PRO A 309 22.37 14.82 15.76
N HIS A 310 23.25 14.92 14.76
CA HIS A 310 24.61 15.39 14.99
C HIS A 310 24.56 16.88 15.35
N GLY A 311 24.98 17.21 16.58
CA GLY A 311 25.39 18.58 16.90
C GLY A 311 24.34 19.51 17.54
N HIS A 312 23.49 19.01 18.44
CA HIS A 312 23.01 19.85 19.53
C HIS A 312 23.04 19.04 20.83
N GLY A 313 23.93 19.45 21.75
CA GLY A 313 23.91 18.96 23.12
C GLY A 313 22.51 19.09 23.70
N LEU A 314 22.18 18.20 24.64
CA LEU A 314 20.92 18.21 25.39
C LEU A 314 20.38 19.63 25.58
N LEU A 315 19.35 20.00 24.81
CA LEU A 315 18.51 21.15 25.12
C LEU A 315 17.65 20.74 26.32
N SER A 316 18.27 20.71 27.50
CA SER A 316 17.58 21.00 28.73
C SER A 316 17.04 22.43 28.60
N HIS A 317 15.71 22.57 28.60
CA HIS A 317 14.90 23.79 28.47
C HIS A 317 14.27 24.06 27.10
N ALA A 318 13.34 23.19 26.69
CA ALA A 318 12.18 23.65 25.93
C ALA A 318 11.05 23.99 26.92
N ARG A 319 10.80 25.28 27.14
CA ARG A 319 9.55 25.75 27.76
C ARG A 319 8.38 25.48 26.80
N PRO A 320 7.18 25.10 27.29
CA PRO A 320 6.02 24.94 26.44
C PRO A 320 5.47 26.33 26.07
N ALA A 321 5.44 26.66 24.78
CA ALA A 321 4.73 27.84 24.29
C ALA A 321 4.02 27.51 22.98
N LEU A 322 2.81 26.96 23.10
CA LEU A 322 1.72 27.13 22.14
C LEU A 322 0.41 26.68 22.82
N HIS A 323 -0.07 27.52 23.74
CA HIS A 323 -1.48 27.55 24.10
C HIS A 323 -2.17 28.47 23.09
N VAL A 324 -2.95 27.90 22.18
CA VAL A 324 -3.99 28.63 21.45
C VAL A 324 -5.31 28.17 22.03
N THR A 325 -5.79 28.89 23.04
CA THR A 325 -7.17 28.84 23.51
C THR A 325 -7.78 30.20 23.17
N GLY A 326 -8.66 30.23 22.18
CA GLY A 326 -9.57 31.34 21.92
C GLY A 326 -10.98 30.76 21.80
N PRO A 327 -11.97 31.29 22.54
CA PRO A 327 -13.34 30.77 22.52
C PRO A 327 -14.04 31.15 21.22
N LEU A 328 -14.81 30.21 20.66
CA LEU A 328 -15.86 30.48 19.70
C LEU A 328 -17.06 31.07 20.46
N GLY A 329 -17.30 32.36 20.25
CA GLY A 329 -18.57 33.06 20.41
C GLY A 329 -18.85 33.79 19.11
#